data_AF-B5LXC1-F1
#
_entry.id   AF-B5LXC1-F1
#
_cell.length_a   1.000
_cell.length_b   1.000
_cell.length_c   1.000
_cell.angle_alpha   90.00
_cell.angle_beta   90.00
_cell.angle_gamma   90.00
#
_symmetry.space_group_name_H-M   'P 1'
#
loop_
_entity.id
_entity.type
_entity.pdbx_description
1 polymer ?
#
loop_
_entity_poly.entity_id
_entity_poly.type
_entity_poly.pdbx_seq_one_letter_code
_entity_poly.pdbx_strand_id
1 'polypeptide(L)'
;KLESVLSEIRLNLKTGKSTRRRICAENVNLEAGMVNRNKLGRKTRFAYLALAEPWPKVSGFAKVDLSTGEVKKHIYGDEKYGGEPLFLPRDPNSENEDDGYILAFVHDEKEWKSELQIVNAMDLKVEATIQLPSRVPYGFHGTFI
;
A
#
# COMPACT_ATOMS: atom_id res chain seq x y z
N LYS A 1 -7.76 22.01 1.14
CA LYS A 1 -7.48 20.64 1.65
C LYS A 1 -6.41 20.06 0.74
N LEU A 2 -5.35 19.46 1.29
CA LEU A 2 -4.31 18.84 0.47
C LEU A 2 -4.88 17.56 -0.16
N GLU A 3 -4.56 17.31 -1.44
CA GLU A 3 -4.99 16.12 -2.16
C GLU A 3 -3.78 15.39 -2.75
N SER A 4 -3.72 14.08 -2.56
CA SER A 4 -2.75 13.17 -3.16
C SER A 4 -3.48 12.14 -4.01
N VAL A 5 -3.20 12.13 -5.33
CA VAL A 5 -4.03 11.41 -6.32
C VAL A 5 -3.20 10.44 -7.16
N LEU A 6 -3.46 9.14 -6.98
CA LEU A 6 -2.90 8.10 -7.83
C LEU A 6 -3.31 8.31 -9.30
N SER A 7 -2.31 8.48 -10.16
CA SER A 7 -2.49 8.90 -11.55
C SER A 7 -1.74 7.98 -12.52
N GLU A 8 -2.36 7.67 -13.65
CA GLU A 8 -1.68 7.06 -14.79
C GLU A 8 -1.19 8.17 -15.72
N ILE A 9 0.10 8.16 -16.05
CA ILE A 9 0.71 9.04 -17.04
C ILE A 9 1.19 8.17 -18.19
N ARG A 10 0.74 8.47 -19.42
CA ARG A 10 1.22 7.80 -20.64
C ARG A 10 2.03 8.77 -21.47
N LEU A 11 3.17 8.31 -21.95
CA LEU A 11 4.12 9.10 -22.73
C LEU A 11 4.28 8.45 -24.10
N ASN A 12 4.05 9.21 -25.18
CA ASN A 12 4.31 8.76 -26.54
C ASN A 12 5.60 9.40 -27.04
N LEU A 13 6.68 8.60 -27.09
CA LEU A 13 8.00 9.09 -27.48
C LEU A 13 8.11 9.41 -28.98
N LYS A 14 7.21 8.89 -29.84
CA LYS A 14 7.20 9.21 -31.28
C LYS A 14 6.59 10.57 -31.57
N THR A 15 5.55 10.94 -30.83
CA THR A 15 4.81 12.20 -31.05
C THR A 15 5.14 13.30 -30.05
N GLY A 16 5.84 12.97 -28.96
CA GLY A 16 6.11 13.90 -27.86
C GLY A 16 4.88 14.22 -26.98
N LYS A 17 3.73 13.61 -27.24
CA LYS A 17 2.48 13.87 -26.50
C LYS A 17 2.42 13.02 -25.22
N SER A 18 1.78 13.57 -24.19
CA SER A 18 1.46 12.86 -22.95
C SER A 18 -0.02 12.94 -22.61
N THR A 19 -0.49 11.97 -21.83
CA THR A 19 -1.83 11.99 -21.22
C THR A 19 -1.72 11.69 -19.74
N ARG A 20 -2.58 12.31 -18.93
CA ARG A 20 -2.71 11.99 -17.51
C ARG A 20 -4.17 11.71 -17.18
N ARG A 21 -4.42 10.66 -16.41
CA ARG A 21 -5.75 10.37 -15.83
C ARG A 21 -5.63 9.92 -14.39
N ARG A 22 -6.69 10.11 -13.62
CA ARG A 22 -6.86 9.47 -12.32
C ARG A 22 -7.10 7.97 -12.52
N ILE A 23 -6.57 7.14 -11.62
CA ILE A 23 -6.81 5.69 -11.64
C ILE A 23 -8.08 5.34 -10.86
N CYS A 24 -8.18 5.79 -9.60
CA CYS A 24 -9.31 5.48 -8.73
C CYS A 24 -10.51 6.41 -8.98
N ALA A 25 -11.73 5.88 -8.97
CA ALA A 25 -12.93 6.73 -8.99
C ALA A 25 -13.19 7.40 -7.63
N GLU A 26 -12.89 6.67 -6.55
CA GLU A 26 -13.01 7.17 -5.18
C GLU A 26 -11.94 8.24 -4.88
N ASN A 27 -12.32 9.29 -4.15
CA ASN A 27 -11.38 10.32 -3.70
C ASN A 27 -10.74 9.89 -2.38
N VAL A 28 -9.65 9.14 -2.48
CA VAL A 28 -8.82 8.68 -1.35
C VAL A 28 -7.41 9.24 -1.46
N ASN A 29 -6.84 9.69 -0.35
CA ASN A 29 -5.44 10.10 -0.31
C ASN A 29 -4.55 8.86 -0.21
N LEU A 30 -3.90 8.54 -1.32
CA LEU A 30 -2.96 7.42 -1.42
C LEU A 30 -1.53 7.95 -1.48
N GLU A 31 -0.70 7.52 -0.53
CA GLU A 31 0.68 7.97 -0.37
C GLU A 31 1.67 6.81 -0.59
N ALA A 32 2.85 6.88 0.04
CA ALA A 32 3.93 5.89 -0.01
C ALA A 32 3.43 4.44 -0.06
N GLY A 33 4.10 3.64 -0.88
CA GLY A 33 3.73 2.26 -1.13
C GLY A 33 4.53 1.65 -2.26
N MET A 34 4.09 0.49 -2.73
CA MET A 34 4.84 -0.29 -3.70
C MET A 34 3.97 -1.16 -4.59
N VAL A 35 4.60 -1.61 -5.67
CA VAL A 35 4.13 -2.72 -6.50
C VAL A 35 4.96 -3.97 -6.19
N ASN A 36 4.59 -5.12 -6.75
CA ASN A 36 5.42 -6.32 -6.64
C ASN A 36 6.85 -6.05 -7.17
N ARG A 37 7.85 -6.18 -6.29
CA ARG A 37 9.26 -5.87 -6.60
C ARG A 37 9.81 -6.70 -7.76
N ASN A 38 9.32 -7.92 -7.96
CA ASN A 38 9.74 -8.81 -9.06
C ASN A 38 9.23 -8.34 -10.43
N LYS A 39 8.34 -7.33 -10.47
CA LYS A 39 7.79 -6.73 -11.68
C LYS A 39 8.21 -5.27 -11.88
N LEU A 40 9.19 -4.77 -11.11
CA LEU A 40 9.66 -3.39 -11.25
C LEU A 40 10.13 -3.08 -12.67
N GLY A 41 9.68 -1.93 -13.19
CA GLY A 41 9.92 -1.50 -14.58
C GLY A 41 9.12 -2.27 -15.64
N ARG A 42 8.27 -3.23 -15.23
CA ARG A 42 7.33 -3.95 -16.10
C ARG A 42 5.90 -3.54 -15.78
N LYS A 43 4.95 -3.96 -16.61
CA LYS A 43 3.53 -3.74 -16.36
C LYS A 43 3.11 -4.50 -15.10
N THR A 44 2.55 -3.78 -14.14
CA THR A 44 1.92 -4.32 -12.92
C THR A 44 0.42 -4.06 -12.95
N ARG A 45 -0.33 -4.95 -12.33
CA ARG A 45 -1.77 -4.83 -12.11
C ARG A 45 -2.08 -4.26 -10.73
N PHE A 46 -1.29 -4.58 -9.71
CA PHE A 46 -1.60 -4.20 -8.33
C PHE A 46 -0.57 -3.24 -7.74
N ALA A 47 -1.06 -2.26 -6.99
CA ALA A 47 -0.27 -1.38 -6.12
C ALA A 47 -0.84 -1.40 -4.71
N TYR A 48 0.05 -1.36 -3.72
CA TYR A 48 -0.29 -1.29 -2.30
C TYR A 48 0.19 0.05 -1.75
N LEU A 49 -0.73 0.89 -1.31
CA LEU A 49 -0.46 2.30 -1.02
C LEU A 49 -1.03 2.68 0.34
N ALA A 50 -0.30 3.49 1.11
CA ALA A 50 -0.75 4.02 2.39
C ALA A 50 -2.01 4.87 2.22
N LEU A 51 -3.01 4.65 3.08
CA LEU A 51 -4.25 5.43 3.10
C LEU A 51 -4.12 6.57 4.12
N ALA A 52 -3.81 7.78 3.64
CA ALA A 52 -3.47 8.94 4.46
C ALA A 52 -4.72 9.71 4.94
N GLU A 53 -5.59 9.01 5.68
CA GLU A 53 -6.85 9.57 6.21
C GLU A 53 -7.02 9.22 7.69
N PRO A 54 -7.13 10.19 8.61
CA PRO A 54 -7.03 11.64 8.40
C PRO A 54 -5.59 12.09 8.12
N TRP A 55 -5.39 13.00 7.17
CA TRP A 55 -4.07 13.59 6.90
C TRP A 55 -3.47 14.25 8.17
N PRO A 56 -2.19 14.01 8.52
CA PRO A 56 -1.17 13.21 7.80
C PRO A 56 -1.04 11.75 8.27
N LYS A 57 -1.97 11.25 9.09
CA LYS A 57 -1.92 9.88 9.64
C LYS A 57 -2.39 8.85 8.61
N VAL A 58 -1.76 7.68 8.66
CA VAL A 58 -2.08 6.55 7.78
C VAL A 58 -2.95 5.55 8.54
N SER A 59 -4.26 5.51 8.29
CA SER A 59 -5.21 4.63 9.00
C SER A 59 -5.30 3.21 8.43
N GLY A 60 -4.56 2.95 7.36
CA GLY A 60 -4.60 1.67 6.67
C GLY A 60 -3.77 1.69 5.40
N PHE A 61 -3.99 0.68 4.56
CA PHE A 61 -3.47 0.67 3.20
C PHE A 61 -4.54 0.21 2.22
N ALA A 62 -4.34 0.53 0.95
CA ALA A 62 -5.20 0.14 -0.14
C ALA A 62 -4.44 -0.78 -1.11
N LYS A 63 -5.07 -1.87 -1.51
CA LYS A 63 -4.75 -2.62 -2.73
C LYS A 63 -5.55 -1.99 -3.87
N VAL A 64 -4.85 -1.46 -4.87
CA VAL A 64 -5.45 -0.85 -6.05
C VAL A 64 -5.19 -1.75 -7.26
N ASP A 65 -6.26 -2.12 -7.97
CA ASP A 65 -6.15 -2.67 -9.33
C ASP A 65 -5.97 -1.51 -10.31
N LEU A 66 -4.75 -1.35 -10.83
CA LEU A 66 -4.35 -0.28 -11.74
C LEU A 66 -5.05 -0.36 -13.10
N SER A 67 -5.60 -1.53 -13.45
CA SER A 67 -6.31 -1.73 -14.72
C SER A 67 -7.77 -1.30 -14.65
N THR A 68 -8.45 -1.58 -13.53
CA THR A 68 -9.87 -1.28 -13.34
C THR A 68 -10.12 -0.02 -12.51
N GLY A 69 -9.15 0.39 -11.70
CA GLY A 69 -9.30 1.44 -10.69
C GLY A 69 -10.01 0.99 -9.41
N GLU A 70 -10.27 -0.31 -9.24
CA GLU A 70 -10.86 -0.87 -8.03
C GLU A 70 -9.91 -0.71 -6.84
N VAL A 71 -10.47 -0.30 -5.69
CA VAL A 71 -9.74 -0.07 -4.45
C VAL A 71 -10.32 -0.98 -3.37
N LYS A 72 -9.47 -1.84 -2.80
CA LYS A 72 -9.78 -2.62 -1.60
C LYS A 72 -8.93 -2.10 -0.45
N LYS A 73 -9.54 -1.84 0.71
CA LYS A 73 -8.88 -1.20 1.85
C LYS A 73 -8.71 -2.18 3.00
N HIS A 74 -7.56 -2.13 3.65
CA HIS A 74 -7.31 -2.72 4.95
C HIS A 74 -7.17 -1.58 5.97
N ILE A 75 -8.10 -1.49 6.92
CA ILE A 75 -8.14 -0.44 7.94
C ILE A 75 -7.60 -1.00 9.25
N TYR A 76 -6.65 -0.30 9.87
CA TYR A 76 -5.97 -0.78 11.08
C TYR A 76 -6.86 -0.80 12.32
N GLY A 77 -7.88 0.05 12.35
CA GLY A 77 -8.81 0.21 13.46
C GLY A 77 -8.80 1.63 14.03
N ASP A 78 -9.60 1.82 15.07
CA ASP A 78 -9.77 3.13 15.70
C ASP A 78 -8.49 3.56 16.44
N GLU A 79 -8.03 4.80 16.18
CA GLU A 79 -6.77 5.38 16.66
C GLU A 79 -5.53 4.50 16.44
N LYS A 80 -5.55 3.69 15.39
CA LYS A 80 -4.41 2.88 14.94
C LYS A 80 -3.89 3.39 13.62
N TYR A 81 -2.58 3.64 13.57
CA TYR A 81 -1.95 4.24 12.40
C TYR A 81 -0.62 3.58 12.06
N GLY A 82 -0.27 3.60 10.78
CA GLY A 82 0.95 2.97 10.26
C GLY A 82 1.72 3.89 9.32
N GLY A 83 2.29 3.29 8.28
CA GLY A 83 3.04 3.98 7.24
C GLY A 83 3.02 3.20 5.93
N GLU A 84 4.18 3.10 5.27
CA GLU A 84 4.33 2.38 4.01
C GLU A 84 4.03 0.88 4.17
N PRO A 85 3.06 0.32 3.40
CA PRO A 85 2.84 -1.13 3.35
C PRO A 85 3.91 -1.80 2.48
N LEU A 86 4.48 -2.92 2.96
CA LEU A 86 5.46 -3.71 2.20
C LEU A 86 4.84 -4.98 1.63
N PHE A 87 4.86 -5.13 0.31
CA PHE A 87 4.51 -6.39 -0.36
C PHE A 87 5.71 -7.35 -0.41
N LEU A 88 5.51 -8.55 0.13
CA LEU A 88 6.43 -9.68 0.12
C LEU A 88 5.80 -10.83 -0.70
N PRO A 89 6.31 -11.16 -1.90
CA PRO A 89 5.80 -12.29 -2.67
C PRO A 89 5.99 -13.61 -1.91
N ARG A 90 5.04 -14.55 -2.05
CA ARG A 90 5.15 -15.89 -1.46
C ARG A 90 6.30 -16.68 -2.08
N ASP A 91 6.34 -16.69 -3.41
CA ASP A 91 7.41 -17.25 -4.22
C ASP A 91 7.81 -16.23 -5.29
N PRO A 92 9.11 -16.08 -5.63
CA PRO A 92 9.53 -15.21 -6.72
C PRO A 92 8.87 -15.52 -8.07
N ASN A 93 8.44 -16.77 -8.27
CA ASN A 93 7.83 -17.31 -9.47
C ASN A 93 6.32 -17.50 -9.36
N SER A 94 5.67 -16.95 -8.32
CA SER A 94 4.21 -17.01 -8.20
C SER A 94 3.51 -16.54 -9.48
N GLU A 95 2.55 -17.33 -9.95
CA GLU A 95 1.81 -17.04 -11.19
C GLU A 95 0.94 -15.78 -11.04
N ASN A 96 0.33 -15.61 -9.86
CA ASN A 96 -0.47 -14.43 -9.53
C ASN A 96 0.43 -13.32 -8.98
N GLU A 97 0.28 -12.10 -9.53
CA GLU A 97 1.09 -10.94 -9.16
C GLU A 97 0.97 -10.55 -7.67
N ASP A 98 -0.18 -10.83 -7.07
CA ASP A 98 -0.56 -10.54 -5.69
C ASP A 98 -0.49 -11.74 -4.75
N ASP A 99 0.06 -12.89 -5.18
CA ASP A 99 0.29 -14.02 -4.29
C ASP A 99 1.48 -13.73 -3.36
N GLY A 100 1.14 -13.31 -2.15
CA GLY A 100 2.09 -12.89 -1.16
C GLY A 100 1.41 -12.22 0.03
N TYR A 101 2.20 -11.42 0.73
CA TYR A 101 1.85 -10.84 2.01
C TYR A 101 2.11 -9.35 2.01
N ILE A 102 1.26 -8.59 2.72
CA ILE A 102 1.55 -7.22 3.12
C ILE A 102 2.05 -7.23 4.55
N LEU A 103 3.22 -6.67 4.76
CA LEU A 103 3.81 -6.40 6.06
C LEU A 103 3.57 -4.93 6.38
N ALA A 104 2.88 -4.65 7.49
CA ALA A 104 2.54 -3.29 7.89
C ALA A 104 2.76 -3.09 9.39
N PHE A 105 3.60 -2.12 9.76
CA PHE A 105 3.66 -1.65 11.14
C PHE A 105 2.40 -0.87 11.47
N VAL A 106 1.79 -1.21 12.60
CA VAL A 106 0.63 -0.54 13.15
C VAL A 106 0.97 -0.08 14.55
N HIS A 107 0.71 1.18 14.83
CA HIS A 107 0.87 1.80 16.12
C HIS A 107 -0.51 2.15 16.68
N ASP A 108 -0.83 1.59 17.84
CA ASP A 108 -2.03 1.88 18.63
C ASP A 108 -1.74 3.07 19.55
N GLU A 109 -2.30 4.24 19.21
CA GLU A 109 -2.08 5.48 19.98
C GLU A 109 -2.78 5.46 21.35
N LYS A 110 -3.81 4.60 21.56
CA LYS A 110 -4.48 4.46 22.86
C LYS A 110 -3.61 3.68 23.84
N GLU A 111 -3.06 2.56 23.37
CA GLU A 111 -2.30 1.62 24.20
C GLU A 111 -0.80 1.90 24.23
N TRP A 112 -0.33 2.83 23.39
CA TRP A 112 1.08 3.13 23.17
C TRP A 112 1.93 1.93 22.72
N LYS A 113 1.31 1.00 21.99
CA LYS A 113 1.95 -0.24 21.52
C LYS A 113 2.11 -0.25 20.01
N SER A 114 3.03 -1.08 19.53
CA SER A 114 3.23 -1.30 18.10
C SER A 114 3.19 -2.79 17.80
N GLU A 115 2.66 -3.11 16.63
CA GLU A 115 2.59 -4.45 16.08
C GLU A 115 3.00 -4.45 14.62
N LEU A 116 3.43 -5.60 14.12
CA LEU A 116 3.58 -5.89 12.70
C LEU A 116 2.44 -6.80 12.28
N GLN A 117 1.55 -6.31 11.42
CA GLN A 117 0.50 -7.12 10.80
C GLN A 117 1.03 -7.78 9.53
N ILE A 118 0.72 -9.08 9.38
CA ILE A 118 0.96 -9.88 8.18
C ILE A 118 -0.41 -10.16 7.55
N VAL A 119 -0.64 -9.56 6.40
CA VAL A 119 -1.94 -9.58 5.71
C VAL A 119 -1.81 -10.33 4.40
N ASN A 120 -2.71 -11.26 4.10
CA ASN A 120 -2.74 -11.93 2.81
C ASN A 120 -3.07 -10.90 1.71
N ALA A 121 -2.18 -10.76 0.72
CA ALA A 121 -2.31 -9.71 -0.28
C ALA A 121 -3.46 -9.96 -1.29
N MET A 122 -3.95 -11.20 -1.42
CA MET A 122 -5.05 -11.53 -2.33
C MET A 122 -6.41 -11.10 -1.77
N ASP A 123 -6.69 -11.41 -0.50
CA ASP A 123 -7.99 -11.18 0.13
C ASP A 123 -8.01 -10.14 1.27
N LEU A 124 -6.85 -9.56 1.60
CA LEU A 124 -6.64 -8.56 2.65
C LEU A 124 -7.02 -9.04 4.06
N LYS A 125 -7.04 -10.34 4.32
CA LYS A 125 -7.23 -10.85 5.69
C LYS A 125 -5.90 -10.87 6.46
N VAL A 126 -5.95 -10.46 7.72
CA VAL A 126 -4.82 -10.61 8.65
C VAL A 126 -4.62 -12.10 8.93
N GLU A 127 -3.42 -12.62 8.64
CA GLU A 127 -3.05 -14.01 8.94
C GLU A 127 -2.22 -14.11 10.22
N ALA A 128 -1.45 -13.06 10.55
CA ALA A 128 -0.69 -13.00 11.79
C ALA A 128 -0.46 -11.56 12.25
N THR A 129 -0.26 -11.41 13.56
CA THR A 129 0.11 -10.15 14.20
C THR A 129 1.24 -10.40 15.18
N ILE A 130 2.33 -9.66 15.03
CA ILE A 130 3.52 -9.76 15.91
C ILE A 130 3.53 -8.53 16.81
N GLN A 131 3.37 -8.74 18.12
CA GLN A 131 3.51 -7.66 19.10
C GLN A 131 4.98 -7.30 19.28
N LEU A 132 5.28 -6.01 19.28
CA LEU A 132 6.65 -5.52 19.41
C LEU A 132 6.93 -5.12 20.87
N PRO A 133 8.15 -5.37 21.38
CA PRO A 133 8.50 -5.07 22.77
C PRO A 133 8.61 -3.56 23.04
N SER A 134 8.65 -2.75 21.99
CA SER A 134 8.71 -1.30 22.06
C SER A 134 7.95 -0.66 20.91
N ARG A 135 7.59 0.60 21.12
CA ARG A 135 7.01 1.49 20.12
C ARG A 135 7.94 1.60 18.90
N VAL A 136 7.38 1.36 17.72
CA VAL A 136 7.97 1.73 16.43
C VAL A 136 7.41 3.10 16.03
N PRO A 137 8.24 4.16 15.91
CA PRO A 137 7.78 5.47 15.48
C PRO A 137 7.40 5.46 13.99
N TYR A 138 6.58 6.43 13.58
CA TYR A 138 6.29 6.65 12.16
C TYR A 138 7.59 6.87 11.37
N GLY A 139 7.74 6.12 10.28
CA GLY A 139 8.93 6.10 9.45
C GLY A 139 8.68 6.54 8.01
N PHE A 140 9.71 6.38 7.19
CA PHE A 140 9.64 6.58 5.74
C PHE A 140 9.66 5.21 5.03
N HIS A 141 10.60 5.00 4.11
CA HIS A 141 10.64 3.81 3.28
C HIS A 141 11.26 2.61 4.00
N GLY A 142 10.72 1.42 3.73
CA GLY A 142 11.20 0.14 4.21
C GLY A 142 11.67 -0.80 3.09
N THR A 143 12.39 -1.86 3.47
CA THR A 143 12.73 -2.96 2.56
C THR A 143 12.70 -4.29 3.31
N PHE A 144 12.50 -5.37 2.57
CA PHE A 144 12.72 -6.74 3.00
C PHE A 144 13.99 -7.28 2.31
N ILE A 145 14.77 -8.10 3.03
CA ILE A 145 16.05 -8.68 2.59
C ILE A 145 15.93 -10.19 2.63
#